data_AF-A0AAD8AG23-F1
#
_entry.id   AF-A0AAD8AG23-F1
#
_cell.length_a   1.000
_cell.length_b   1.000
_cell.length_c   1.000
_cell.angle_alpha   90.00
_cell.angle_beta   90.00
_cell.angle_gamma   90.00
#
_symmetry.space_group_name_H-M   'P 1'
#
loop_
_entity.id
_entity.type
_entity.pdbx_description
1 polymer ?
#
loop_
_entity_poly.entity_id
_entity_poly.type
_entity_poly.pdbx_seq_one_letter_code
_entity_poly.pdbx_strand_id
1 'polypeptide(L)'
;GKYHLLPTGELLVHNVEFSDQFPSFRCRTMHRLTRQVVVSSPANVRITEHRGIVSPAIVEHTGNVHVAQDEGAVLLCVSQGCPTPDYR
;
A
#
# COMPACT_ATOMS: atom_id res chain seq x y z
N GLY A 1 -7.83 -0.78 9.60
CA GLY A 1 -8.73 0.02 8.73
C GLY A 1 -8.62 -0.54 7.32
N LYS A 2 -9.38 -0.02 6.35
CA LYS A 2 -9.17 -0.40 4.93
C LYS A 2 -7.97 0.32 4.32
N TYR A 3 -7.76 1.59 4.70
CA TYR A 3 -6.72 2.46 4.17
C TYR A 3 -5.67 2.75 5.24
N HIS A 4 -4.40 2.57 4.89
CA HIS A 4 -3.26 2.80 5.77
C HIS A 4 -2.21 3.64 5.05
N LEU A 5 -1.85 4.81 5.61
CA LEU A 5 -0.69 5.58 5.12
C LEU A 5 0.56 5.02 5.79
N LEU A 6 1.49 4.52 5.01
CA LEU A 6 2.76 4.01 5.52
C LEU A 6 3.67 5.18 5.94
N PRO A 7 4.61 4.97 6.89
CA PRO A 7 5.56 6.01 7.30
C PRO A 7 6.41 6.56 6.16
N THR A 8 6.62 5.74 5.13
CA THR A 8 7.34 6.04 3.89
C THR A 8 6.49 6.84 2.87
N GLY A 9 5.18 6.97 3.11
CA GLY A 9 4.28 7.84 2.35
C GLY A 9 3.35 7.12 1.35
N GLU A 10 3.48 5.81 1.18
CA GLU A 10 2.59 5.00 0.34
C GLU A 10 1.23 4.79 0.99
N LEU A 11 0.22 4.55 0.15
CA LEU A 11 -1.11 4.15 0.58
C LEU A 11 -1.28 2.64 0.42
N LEU A 12 -1.40 1.94 1.54
CA LEU A 12 -1.80 0.54 1.57
C LEU A 12 -3.33 0.43 1.65
N VAL A 13 -3.92 -0.24 0.65
CA VAL A 13 -5.35 -0.60 0.63
C VAL A 13 -5.47 -2.08 0.99
N HIS A 14 -6.01 -2.35 2.18
CA HIS A 14 -6.18 -3.70 2.72
C HIS A 14 -7.51 -4.31 2.30
N ASN A 15 -7.55 -5.64 2.08
CA ASN A 15 -8.74 -6.38 1.66
C ASN A 15 -9.46 -5.71 0.48
N VAL A 16 -8.75 -5.60 -0.64
CA VAL A 16 -9.23 -4.94 -1.86
C VAL A 16 -10.45 -5.67 -2.42
N GLU A 17 -11.50 -4.93 -2.76
CA GLU A 17 -12.76 -5.40 -3.31
C GLU A 17 -13.05 -4.68 -4.64
N PHE A 18 -13.95 -5.24 -5.46
CA PHE A 18 -14.30 -4.66 -6.77
C PHE A 18 -14.74 -3.19 -6.69
N SER A 19 -15.37 -2.80 -5.57
CA SER A 19 -15.80 -1.43 -5.27
C SER A 19 -14.64 -0.42 -5.16
N ASP A 20 -13.42 -0.87 -4.89
CA ASP A 20 -12.25 0.01 -4.74
C ASP A 20 -11.69 0.54 -6.07
N GLN A 21 -12.22 0.07 -7.20
CA GLN A 21 -11.85 0.59 -8.52
C GLN A 21 -12.47 1.96 -8.80
N PHE A 22 -13.59 2.29 -8.15
CA PHE A 22 -14.31 3.55 -8.33
C PHE A 22 -13.63 4.77 -7.66
N PRO A 23 -13.18 4.72 -6.40
CA PRO A 23 -12.48 5.86 -5.79
C PRO A 23 -11.14 6.13 -6.49
N SER A 24 -10.86 7.42 -6.70
CA SER A 24 -9.56 7.90 -7.18
C SER A 24 -8.72 8.41 -6.01
N PHE A 25 -7.45 8.03 -5.99
CA PHE A 25 -6.46 8.42 -4.99
C PHE A 25 -5.50 9.48 -5.57
N ARG A 26 -5.04 10.39 -4.70
CA ARG A 26 -4.07 11.43 -5.05
C ARG A 26 -3.06 11.56 -3.93
N CYS A 27 -1.79 11.71 -4.29
CA CYS A 27 -0.74 12.03 -3.33
C CYS A 27 -0.65 13.56 -3.20
N ARG A 28 -0.51 14.04 -1.96
CA ARG A 28 -0.23 15.46 -1.69
C ARG A 28 1.14 15.57 -1.04
N THR A 29 2.10 16.17 -1.74
CA THR A 29 3.46 16.37 -1.23
C THR A 29 3.65 17.83 -0.85
N MET A 30 4.53 18.08 0.13
CA MET A 30 4.91 19.42 0.55
C MET A 30 6.43 19.54 0.52
N HIS A 31 6.95 20.50 -0.24
CA HIS A 31 8.37 20.80 -0.24
C HIS A 31 8.77 21.43 1.11
N ARG A 32 9.76 20.85 1.80
CA ARG A 32 10.08 21.19 3.20
C ARG A 32 10.54 22.64 3.38
N LEU A 33 11.31 23.18 2.42
CA LEU A 33 11.89 24.52 2.52
C LEU A 33 10.92 25.62 2.06
N THR A 34 10.31 25.44 0.89
CA THR A 34 9.42 26.46 0.28
C THR A 34 8.00 26.37 0.77
N ARG A 35 7.63 25.28 1.46
CA ARG A 35 6.26 24.95 1.88
C ARG A 35 5.27 24.82 0.71
N GLN A 36 5.76 24.75 -0.53
CA GLN A 36 4.91 24.55 -1.70
C GLN A 36 4.28 23.16 -1.64
N VAL A 37 2.96 23.11 -1.82
CA VAL A 37 2.19 21.87 -1.88
C VAL A 37 1.87 21.54 -3.32
N VAL A 38 2.12 20.30 -3.74
CA VAL A 38 1.79 19.79 -5.07
C VAL A 38 0.94 18.54 -4.93
N VAL A 39 -0.06 18.41 -5.79
CA VAL A 39 -0.98 17.27 -5.83
C VAL A 39 -0.75 16.49 -7.12
N SER A 40 -0.66 15.16 -7.02
CA SER A 40 -0.48 14.30 -8.19
C SER A 40 -1.73 14.29 -9.09
N SER A 41 -1.56 13.76 -10.30
CA SER A 41 -2.70 13.26 -11.08
C SER A 41 -3.44 12.17 -10.28
N PRO A 42 -4.75 12.01 -10.50
CA PRO A 42 -5.52 10.93 -9.87
C PRO A 42 -5.05 9.56 -10.38
N ALA A 43 -5.04 8.58 -9.48
CA ALA A 43 -4.82 7.17 -9.78
C ALA A 43 -5.99 6.33 -9.24
N ASN A 44 -6.27 5.20 -9.89
CA ASN A 44 -7.32 4.27 -9.49
C ASN A 44 -6.73 2.89 -9.32
N VAL A 45 -7.34 2.07 -8.46
CA VAL A 45 -6.99 0.66 -8.33
C VAL A 45 -7.60 -0.10 -9.50
N ARG A 46 -6.84 -1.01 -10.11
CA ARG A 46 -7.33 -1.94 -11.13
C ARG A 46 -7.23 -3.35 -10.59
N ILE A 47 -8.35 -4.08 -10.60
CA ILE A 47 -8.41 -5.44 -10.06
C ILE A 47 -8.52 -6.40 -11.23
N THR A 48 -7.62 -7.38 -11.27
CA THR A 48 -7.61 -8.45 -12.25
C THR A 48 -7.90 -9.77 -11.57
N GLU A 49 -8.91 -10.50 -12.04
CA GLU A 49 -9.17 -11.86 -11.57
C GLU A 49 -8.25 -12.84 -12.28
N HIS A 50 -7.56 -13.68 -11.51
CA HIS A 50 -6.77 -14.78 -12.05
C HIS A 50 -7.61 -16.05 -12.12
N ARG A 51 -7.48 -16.81 -13.20
CA ARG A 51 -8.09 -18.13 -13.35
C ARG A 51 -7.15 -19.19 -12.80
N GLY A 52 -7.65 -20.02 -11.89
CA GLY A 52 -6.89 -21.14 -11.31
C GLY A 52 -6.12 -20.75 -10.04
N ILE A 53 -5.40 -21.74 -9.51
CA ILE A 53 -4.61 -21.59 -8.27
C ILE A 53 -3.29 -20.93 -8.63
N VAL A 54 -2.94 -19.87 -7.89
CA VAL A 54 -1.67 -19.15 -8.01
C VAL A 54 -0.98 -19.22 -6.65
N SER A 55 0.20 -19.86 -6.61
CA SER A 55 0.99 -19.93 -5.38
C SER A 55 1.34 -18.53 -4.87
N PRO A 56 1.25 -18.29 -3.55
CA PRO A 56 1.62 -16.99 -2.97
C PRO A 56 3.04 -16.59 -3.32
N ALA A 57 3.21 -15.37 -3.83
CA ALA A 57 4.50 -14.75 -4.07
C ALA A 57 4.56 -13.40 -3.35
N ILE A 58 5.65 -13.15 -2.63
CA ILE A 58 5.92 -11.84 -2.00
C ILE A 58 6.32 -10.87 -3.11
N VAL A 59 5.57 -9.77 -3.23
CA VAL A 59 5.80 -8.73 -4.24
C VAL A 59 6.57 -7.56 -3.64
N GLU A 60 6.24 -7.19 -2.40
CA GLU A 60 6.84 -6.07 -1.67
C GLU A 60 7.00 -6.48 -0.21
N HIS A 61 8.15 -6.21 0.40
CA HIS A 61 8.34 -6.42 1.83
C HIS A 61 9.36 -5.45 2.40
N THR A 62 9.24 -5.16 3.69
CA THR A 62 10.23 -4.35 4.39
C THR A 62 11.29 -5.25 5.02
N GLY A 63 12.51 -5.23 4.47
CA GLY A 63 13.62 -6.03 5.00
C GLY A 63 14.34 -5.42 6.21
N ASN A 64 14.46 -4.09 6.27
CA ASN A 64 15.07 -3.37 7.39
C ASN A 64 14.29 -2.07 7.67
N VAL A 65 14.13 -1.73 8.94
CA VAL A 65 13.52 -0.46 9.39
C VAL A 65 14.42 0.18 10.44
N HIS A 66 14.66 1.48 10.29
CA HIS A 66 15.23 2.31 11.34
C HIS A 66 14.11 3.07 12.04
N VAL A 67 13.99 2.86 13.35
CA VAL A 67 12.98 3.50 14.19
C VAL A 67 13.67 4.08 15.42
N ALA A 68 13.18 5.23 15.91
CA ALA A 68 13.70 5.79 17.15
C ALA A 68 13.33 4.89 18.34
N GLN A 69 14.08 5.01 19.43
CA GLN A 69 13.70 4.35 20.68
C GLN A 69 12.29 4.81 21.09
N ASP A 70 11.47 3.86 21.51
CA ASP A 70 10.07 4.06 21.94
C ASP A 70 9.09 4.49 20.81
N GLU A 71 9.51 4.48 19.55
CA GLU A 71 8.61 4.62 18.40
C GLU A 71 8.21 3.25 17.82
N GLY A 72 7.01 3.18 17.23
CA GLY A 72 6.51 1.99 16.56
C GLY A 72 7.08 1.82 15.15
N ALA A 73 7.35 0.58 14.75
CA ALA A 73 7.75 0.25 13.38
C ALA A 73 6.58 -0.38 12.60
N VAL A 74 6.52 -0.10 11.30
CA VAL A 74 5.60 -0.77 10.37
C VAL A 74 6.42 -1.67 9.46
N LEU A 75 6.14 -2.98 9.51
CA LEU A 75 6.75 -3.97 8.64
C LEU A 75 5.74 -4.34 7.55
N LEU A 76 6.06 -4.03 6.30
CA LEU A 76 5.22 -4.37 5.17
C LEU A 76 5.53 -5.79 4.71
N CYS A 77 4.48 -6.55 4.42
CA CYS A 77 4.55 -7.80 3.66
C CYS A 77 3.35 -7.85 2.73
N VAL A 78 3.57 -7.66 1.45
CA VAL A 78 2.54 -7.75 0.41
C VAL A 78 2.84 -8.98 -0.42
N SER A 79 1.89 -9.90 -0.44
CA SER A 79 1.93 -11.09 -1.29
C SER A 79 0.69 -11.16 -2.19
N GLN A 80 0.86 -11.79 -3.35
CA GLN A 80 -0.19 -12.07 -4.30
C GLN A 80 -0.33 -13.58 -4.47
N GLY A 81 -1.56 -14.08 -4.50
CA GLY A 81 -1.87 -15.50 -4.65
C GLY A 81 -3.37 -15.73 -4.76
N CYS A 82 -3.75 -16.91 -5.24
CA CYS A 82 -5.13 -17.38 -5.30
C CYS A 82 -5.16 -18.85 -4.86
N PRO A 83 -5.81 -19.21 -3.73
CA PRO A 83 -6.62 -18.36 -2.85
C PRO A 83 -5.77 -17.32 -2.09
N THR A 84 -6.44 -16.36 -1.43
CA THR A 84 -5.80 -15.27 -0.67
C THR A 84 -4.78 -15.83 0.33
N PRO A 85 -3.53 -15.33 0.33
CA PRO A 85 -2.49 -15.78 1.26
C PRO A 85 -2.83 -15.49 2.72
N ASP A 86 -2.33 -16.34 3.63
CA ASP A 86 -2.36 -16.13 5.08
C ASP A 86 -1.00 -15.57 5.55
N TYR A 87 -1.04 -14.59 6.45
CA TYR A 87 0.15 -13.90 6.96
C TYR A 87 0.41 -14.33 8.41
N ARG A 88 1.64 -14.74 8.73
CA ARG A 88 2.05 -15.27 10.03
C ARG A 88 3.38 -14.70 10.50
#